data_AF-A0A1T4YGT5-F1
#
_entry.id   AF-A0A1T4YGT5-F1
#
_cell.length_a   1.000
_cell.length_b   1.000
_cell.length_c   1.000
_cell.angle_alpha   90.00
_cell.angle_beta   90.00
_cell.angle_gamma   90.00
#
_symmetry.space_group_name_H-M   'P 1'
#
loop_
_entity.id
_entity.type
_entity.pdbx_description
1 polymer ?
#
loop_
_entity_poly.entity_id
_entity_poly.type
_entity_poly.pdbx_seq_one_letter_code
_entity_poly.pdbx_strand_id
1 'polypeptide(L)'
;MIKDHHEAIISHEEFEAAQEILKQRGKEKGVIKGSSKYQKRYSFSGKIKCAECGSSFKRRIHGSGDRKYIAWCCTKHIKDASACSMKFVREDEIHQAFVVMINKLIFGHKFILRPLLQSLKKTNYSDNIAKIQELETKIKENTERVQVIMGLMAKGYLEPALFNTQKNELLKEAAILKEQKEAIKRAIDGSQTILVEVEKLLKFATKAEKQIDAFDSEIFEDFIEEIIVFSQEEIGFKMKCGLNLRERLMR
;
A
#
# COMPACT_ATOMS: atom_id res chain seq x y z
N MET A 1 -2.66 -1.63 41.46
CA MET A 1 -1.73 -0.53 41.10
C MET A 1 -2.46 0.78 41.31
N ILE A 2 -1.87 1.70 42.05
CA ILE A 2 -2.42 3.03 42.36
C ILE A 2 -2.14 3.94 41.17
N LYS A 3 -3.16 4.67 40.70
CA LYS A 3 -3.04 5.61 39.57
C LYS A 3 -2.32 6.90 40.02
N ASP A 4 -1.65 7.57 39.08
CA ASP A 4 -1.08 8.93 39.24
C ASP A 4 0.05 9.11 40.27
N HIS A 5 0.80 8.03 40.55
CA HIS A 5 1.99 8.12 41.42
C HIS A 5 3.27 8.61 40.73
N HIS A 6 3.25 8.71 39.40
CA HIS A 6 4.34 9.24 38.59
C HIS A 6 3.76 10.10 37.47
N GLU A 7 4.51 11.12 37.09
CA GLU A 7 4.19 11.93 35.91
C GLU A 7 4.14 11.01 34.69
N ALA A 8 3.04 11.09 33.95
CA ALA A 8 2.82 10.23 32.81
C ALA A 8 3.72 10.69 31.64
N ILE A 9 4.40 9.74 31.01
CA ILE A 9 5.24 10.01 29.82
C ILE A 9 4.37 10.45 28.63
N ILE A 10 3.12 9.97 28.56
CA ILE A 10 2.12 10.32 27.56
C ILE A 10 0.76 10.52 28.25
N SER A 11 -0.13 11.29 27.64
CA SER A 11 -1.47 11.47 28.18
C SER A 11 -2.28 10.17 28.17
N HIS A 12 -3.24 10.06 29.09
CA HIS A 12 -4.17 8.93 29.10
C HIS A 12 -4.98 8.85 27.80
N GLU A 13 -5.35 9.99 27.22
CA GLU A 13 -6.06 10.06 25.95
C GLU A 13 -5.23 9.50 24.79
N GLU A 14 -3.93 9.87 24.69
CA GLU A 14 -3.03 9.31 23.68
C GLU A 14 -2.81 7.80 23.87
N PHE A 15 -2.69 7.34 25.13
CA PHE A 15 -2.59 5.91 25.44
C PHE A 15 -3.85 5.17 25.01
N GLU A 16 -5.03 5.69 25.33
CA GLU A 16 -6.32 5.09 24.96
C GLU A 16 -6.52 5.06 23.45
N ALA A 17 -6.22 6.16 22.75
CA ALA A 17 -6.25 6.23 21.28
C ALA A 17 -5.32 5.18 20.64
N ALA A 18 -4.10 5.02 21.17
CA ALA A 18 -3.18 3.98 20.71
C ALA A 18 -3.73 2.57 20.97
N GLN A 19 -4.36 2.33 22.13
CA GLN A 19 -5.01 1.06 22.44
C GLN A 19 -6.19 0.76 21.51
N GLU A 20 -6.97 1.76 21.11
CA GLU A 20 -8.06 1.59 20.15
C GLU A 20 -7.55 1.22 18.76
N ILE A 21 -6.51 1.91 18.27
CA ILE A 21 -5.86 1.57 16.99
C ILE A 21 -5.31 0.14 17.02
N LEU A 22 -4.68 -0.27 18.12
CA LEU A 22 -4.18 -1.63 18.30
C LEU A 22 -5.31 -2.67 18.28
N LYS A 23 -6.43 -2.38 18.94
CA LYS A 23 -7.63 -3.24 18.92
C LYS A 23 -8.24 -3.32 17.52
N GLN A 24 -8.35 -2.21 16.82
CA GLN A 24 -8.88 -2.16 15.45
C GLN A 24 -8.01 -2.98 14.50
N ARG A 25 -6.68 -2.74 14.49
CA ARG A 25 -5.72 -3.53 13.70
C ARG A 25 -5.75 -5.02 14.06
N GLY A 26 -6.01 -5.34 15.33
CA GLY A 26 -6.23 -6.71 15.80
C GLY A 26 -7.48 -7.34 15.19
N LYS A 27 -8.61 -6.63 15.19
CA LYS A 27 -9.88 -7.09 14.61
C LYS A 27 -9.80 -7.26 13.09
N GLU A 28 -9.22 -6.30 12.38
CA GLU A 28 -9.01 -6.36 10.91
C GLU A 28 -8.17 -7.58 10.51
N LYS A 29 -7.26 -8.01 11.40
CA LYS A 29 -6.39 -9.18 11.21
C LYS A 29 -6.96 -10.46 11.84
N GLY A 30 -8.20 -10.43 12.34
CA GLY A 30 -8.89 -11.58 12.94
C GLY A 30 -8.22 -12.13 14.20
N VAL A 31 -7.52 -11.29 14.97
CA VAL A 31 -6.79 -11.67 16.19
C VAL A 31 -7.77 -11.71 17.38
N ILE A 32 -7.94 -12.88 17.98
CA ILE A 32 -8.74 -13.07 19.21
C ILE A 32 -7.80 -12.99 20.42
N LYS A 33 -8.12 -12.11 21.38
CA LYS A 33 -7.34 -11.91 22.61
C LYS A 33 -7.30 -13.22 23.42
N GLY A 34 -6.10 -13.69 23.78
CA GLY A 34 -5.90 -14.92 24.57
C GLY A 34 -5.65 -16.21 23.78
N SER A 35 -5.65 -16.17 22.44
CA SER A 35 -5.38 -17.36 21.62
C SER A 35 -3.89 -17.44 21.24
N SER A 36 -3.17 -18.47 21.72
CA SER A 36 -1.77 -18.78 21.34
C SER A 36 -1.56 -19.00 19.84
N LYS A 37 -2.66 -19.29 19.11
CA LYS A 37 -2.73 -19.48 17.66
C LYS A 37 -2.19 -18.30 16.84
N TYR A 38 -2.21 -17.08 17.39
CA TYR A 38 -1.77 -15.86 16.69
C TYR A 38 -0.39 -15.36 17.13
N GLN A 39 0.31 -16.08 18.02
CA GLN A 39 1.63 -15.68 18.52
C GLN A 39 2.78 -15.99 17.54
N LYS A 40 2.57 -16.90 16.57
CA LYS A 40 3.56 -17.24 15.54
C LYS A 40 3.24 -16.52 14.24
N ARG A 41 3.72 -15.28 14.08
CA ARG A 41 3.70 -14.59 12.78
C ARG A 41 4.88 -15.08 11.94
N TYR A 42 4.58 -15.73 10.84
CA TYR A 42 5.56 -16.11 9.81
C TYR A 42 5.61 -15.01 8.73
N SER A 43 6.73 -14.82 8.04
CA SER A 43 6.95 -13.76 7.04
C SER A 43 5.86 -13.67 5.96
N PHE A 44 5.23 -14.79 5.60
CA PHE A 44 4.15 -14.80 4.60
C PHE A 44 2.73 -14.63 5.17
N SER A 45 2.58 -14.51 6.48
CA SER A 45 1.28 -14.46 7.15
C SER A 45 0.50 -13.22 6.74
N GLY A 46 -0.62 -13.42 6.03
CA GLY A 46 -1.45 -12.31 5.56
C GLY A 46 -0.98 -11.66 4.26
N LYS A 47 0.17 -12.08 3.72
CA LYS A 47 0.77 -11.52 2.49
C LYS A 47 0.50 -12.33 1.23
N ILE A 48 0.03 -13.57 1.32
CA ILE A 48 -0.24 -14.41 0.14
C ILE A 48 -1.73 -14.35 -0.21
N LYS A 49 -2.05 -13.96 -1.46
CA LYS A 49 -3.40 -13.87 -2.02
C LYS A 49 -3.61 -14.81 -3.20
N CYS A 50 -4.83 -15.31 -3.31
CA CYS A 50 -5.28 -16.10 -4.45
C CYS A 50 -5.71 -15.18 -5.59
N ALA A 51 -5.11 -15.33 -6.78
CA ALA A 51 -5.55 -14.60 -7.97
C ALA A 51 -6.96 -15.00 -8.42
N GLU A 52 -7.39 -16.23 -8.13
CA GLU A 52 -8.70 -16.76 -8.54
C GLU A 52 -9.85 -16.21 -7.68
N CYS A 53 -9.72 -16.24 -6.35
CA CYS A 53 -10.82 -15.89 -5.44
C CYS A 53 -10.53 -14.72 -4.48
N GLY A 54 -9.35 -14.08 -4.57
CA GLY A 54 -8.93 -12.97 -3.71
C GLY A 54 -8.66 -13.33 -2.24
N SER A 55 -8.95 -14.56 -1.82
CA SER A 55 -8.79 -14.99 -0.43
C SER A 55 -7.32 -15.15 -0.06
N SER A 56 -6.99 -14.92 1.22
CA SER A 56 -5.63 -15.14 1.75
C SER A 56 -5.29 -16.63 1.83
N PHE A 57 -4.00 -16.96 1.87
CA PHE A 57 -3.54 -18.31 2.16
C PHE A 57 -3.28 -18.53 3.65
N LYS A 58 -3.42 -19.78 4.08
CA LYS A 58 -3.15 -20.24 5.44
C LYS A 58 -2.02 -21.28 5.42
N ARG A 59 -1.02 -21.07 6.28
CA ARG A 59 0.06 -22.03 6.52
C ARG A 59 -0.48 -23.33 7.13
N ARG A 60 -0.06 -24.46 6.58
CA ARG A 60 -0.33 -25.82 7.07
C ARG A 60 0.95 -26.65 6.99
N ILE A 61 1.00 -27.71 7.78
CA ILE A 61 2.04 -28.74 7.66
C ILE A 61 1.40 -29.88 6.86
N HIS A 62 2.02 -30.25 5.75
CA HIS A 62 1.66 -31.37 4.92
C HIS A 62 2.68 -32.52 5.10
N GLY A 63 2.30 -33.73 4.70
CA GLY A 63 3.12 -34.93 4.81
C GLY A 63 2.83 -35.77 6.05
N SER A 64 3.54 -36.90 6.17
CA SER A 64 3.41 -37.88 7.24
C SER A 64 4.79 -38.38 7.68
N GLY A 65 4.91 -38.83 8.94
CA GLY A 65 6.18 -39.26 9.52
C GLY A 65 7.24 -38.17 9.47
N ASP A 66 8.43 -38.51 8.98
CA ASP A 66 9.58 -37.61 8.86
C ASP A 66 9.55 -36.72 7.62
N ARG A 67 8.63 -36.97 6.66
CA ARG A 67 8.52 -36.20 5.41
C ARG A 67 7.51 -35.06 5.54
N LYS A 68 7.67 -34.22 6.57
CA LYS A 68 6.82 -33.05 6.79
C LYS A 68 7.39 -31.84 6.06
N TYR A 69 6.53 -31.10 5.38
CA TYR A 69 6.86 -29.83 4.75
C TYR A 69 5.77 -28.80 5.00
N ILE A 70 6.12 -27.54 4.79
CA ILE A 70 5.22 -26.43 5.03
C ILE A 70 4.59 -26.03 3.71
N ALA A 71 3.26 -25.93 3.72
CA ALA A 71 2.46 -25.54 2.56
C ALA A 71 1.55 -24.38 2.93
N TRP A 72 1.34 -23.48 1.97
CA TRP A 72 0.37 -22.41 2.06
C TRP A 72 -0.81 -22.78 1.19
N CYS A 73 -2.02 -22.81 1.76
CA CYS A 73 -3.22 -23.23 1.07
C CYS A 73 -4.26 -22.09 1.01
N CYS A 74 -4.94 -21.94 -0.12
CA CYS A 74 -6.03 -20.97 -0.25
C CYS A 74 -7.14 -21.23 0.79
N THR A 75 -7.51 -20.21 1.56
CA THR A 75 -8.51 -20.36 2.63
C THR A 75 -9.92 -20.65 2.11
N LYS A 76 -10.28 -20.15 0.92
CA LYS A 76 -11.57 -20.48 0.29
C LYS A 76 -11.62 -21.93 -0.16
N HIS A 77 -10.57 -22.40 -0.84
CA HIS A 77 -10.43 -23.80 -1.27
C HIS A 77 -10.48 -24.78 -0.08
N ILE A 78 -9.81 -24.45 1.04
CA ILE A 78 -9.88 -25.27 2.26
C ILE A 78 -11.31 -25.42 2.78
N LYS A 79 -12.12 -24.35 2.70
CA LYS A 79 -13.51 -24.36 3.16
C LYS A 79 -14.43 -25.10 2.19
N ASP A 80 -14.21 -24.87 0.90
CA ASP A 80 -15.00 -25.43 -0.18
C ASP A 80 -14.14 -25.51 -1.45
N ALA A 81 -13.75 -26.72 -1.82
CA ALA A 81 -12.89 -26.98 -2.98
C ALA A 81 -13.61 -26.73 -4.32
N SER A 82 -14.94 -26.68 -4.33
CA SER A 82 -15.72 -26.34 -5.53
C SER A 82 -15.73 -24.83 -5.81
N ALA A 83 -15.55 -24.01 -4.77
CA ALA A 83 -15.62 -22.56 -4.88
C ALA A 83 -14.27 -21.88 -5.22
N CYS A 84 -13.17 -22.63 -5.21
CA CYS A 84 -11.87 -22.16 -5.68
C CYS A 84 -10.99 -23.37 -5.99
N SER A 85 -10.41 -23.43 -7.19
CA SER A 85 -9.53 -24.52 -7.63
C SER A 85 -8.11 -24.42 -7.06
N MET A 86 -7.71 -23.23 -6.61
CA MET A 86 -6.38 -22.96 -6.07
C MET A 86 -6.07 -23.80 -4.82
N LYS A 87 -5.13 -24.76 -4.98
CA LYS A 87 -4.74 -25.68 -3.91
C LYS A 87 -3.70 -25.06 -2.97
N PHE A 88 -2.50 -25.64 -2.93
CA PHE A 88 -1.39 -25.23 -2.09
C PHE A 88 -0.13 -24.97 -2.92
N VAL A 89 0.74 -24.15 -2.35
CA VAL A 89 2.12 -23.90 -2.80
C VAL A 89 3.05 -24.17 -1.62
N ARG A 90 4.23 -24.74 -1.85
CA ARG A 90 5.14 -25.05 -0.75
C ARG A 90 5.92 -23.80 -0.32
N GLU A 91 6.26 -23.73 0.96
CA GLU A 91 7.00 -22.58 1.51
C GLU A 91 8.42 -22.48 0.94
N ASP A 92 9.08 -23.61 0.74
CA ASP A 92 10.40 -23.68 0.11
C ASP A 92 10.40 -23.27 -1.37
N GLU A 93 9.35 -23.59 -2.11
CA GLU A 93 9.17 -23.11 -3.49
C GLU A 93 9.02 -21.58 -3.54
N ILE A 94 8.25 -20.99 -2.61
CA ILE A 94 8.12 -19.54 -2.49
C ILE A 94 9.47 -18.90 -2.13
N HIS A 95 10.22 -19.48 -1.20
CA HIS A 95 11.56 -19.03 -0.83
C HIS A 95 12.49 -18.99 -2.05
N GLN A 96 12.54 -20.07 -2.82
CA GLN A 96 13.38 -20.16 -4.02
C GLN A 96 12.96 -19.15 -5.08
N ALA A 97 11.65 -19.03 -5.35
CA ALA A 97 11.14 -18.05 -6.30
C ALA A 97 11.47 -16.61 -5.89
N PHE A 98 11.41 -16.28 -4.59
CA PHE A 98 11.83 -14.98 -4.08
C PHE A 98 13.32 -14.73 -4.34
N VAL A 99 14.18 -15.70 -4.00
CA VAL A 99 15.64 -15.61 -4.21
C VAL A 99 15.97 -15.41 -5.70
N VAL A 100 15.30 -16.15 -6.58
CA VAL A 100 15.46 -15.99 -8.04
C VAL A 100 15.05 -14.59 -8.48
N MET A 101 13.88 -14.11 -8.07
CA MET A 101 13.36 -12.79 -8.43
C MET A 101 14.30 -11.68 -7.99
N ILE A 102 14.73 -11.68 -6.72
CA ILE A 102 15.57 -10.61 -6.18
C ILE A 102 16.97 -10.62 -6.80
N ASN A 103 17.53 -11.79 -7.11
CA ASN A 103 18.82 -11.89 -7.81
C ASN A 103 18.73 -11.39 -9.27
N LYS A 104 17.63 -11.69 -9.98
CA LYS A 104 17.39 -11.10 -11.31
C LYS A 104 17.31 -9.58 -11.25
N LEU A 105 16.67 -9.03 -10.21
CA LEU A 105 16.63 -7.59 -9.99
C LEU A 105 18.00 -7.00 -9.65
N ILE A 106 18.78 -7.64 -8.77
CA ILE A 106 20.14 -7.22 -8.44
C ILE A 106 21.00 -7.17 -9.70
N PHE A 107 20.95 -8.21 -10.55
CA PHE A 107 21.72 -8.25 -11.79
C PHE A 107 21.21 -7.22 -12.82
N GLY A 108 19.88 -7.08 -12.94
CA GLY A 108 19.20 -6.21 -13.90
C GLY A 108 19.01 -4.76 -13.45
N HIS A 109 19.49 -4.35 -12.27
CA HIS A 109 19.11 -3.07 -11.65
C HIS A 109 19.41 -1.84 -12.53
N LYS A 110 20.49 -1.89 -13.33
CA LYS A 110 20.85 -0.80 -14.24
C LYS A 110 19.83 -0.63 -15.37
N PHE A 111 19.19 -1.71 -15.80
CA PHE A 111 18.24 -1.73 -16.91
C PHE A 111 16.79 -1.57 -16.46
N ILE A 112 16.47 -1.97 -15.24
CA ILE A 112 15.09 -1.94 -14.72
C ILE A 112 14.89 -0.76 -13.76
N LEU A 113 15.71 -0.67 -12.71
CA LEU A 113 15.47 0.28 -11.61
C LEU A 113 15.89 1.71 -11.95
N ARG A 114 17.00 1.90 -12.69
CA ARG A 114 17.43 3.25 -13.09
C ARG A 114 16.43 3.95 -14.03
N PRO A 115 15.92 3.31 -15.10
CA PRO A 115 14.90 3.93 -15.94
C PRO A 115 13.59 4.17 -15.19
N LEU A 116 13.18 3.24 -14.31
CA LEU A 116 12.01 3.43 -13.46
C LEU A 116 12.15 4.67 -12.57
N LEU A 117 13.30 4.84 -11.90
CA LEU A 117 13.57 6.00 -11.06
C LEU A 117 13.52 7.32 -11.85
N GLN A 118 14.11 7.35 -13.05
CA GLN A 118 14.10 8.53 -13.93
C GLN A 118 12.69 8.88 -14.39
N SER A 119 11.91 7.88 -14.80
CA SER A 119 10.51 8.05 -15.19
C SER A 119 9.67 8.65 -14.05
N LEU A 120 9.81 8.11 -12.84
CA LEU A 120 9.10 8.62 -11.66
C LEU A 120 9.50 10.06 -11.31
N LYS A 121 10.80 10.39 -11.39
CA LYS A 121 11.28 11.77 -11.16
C LYS A 121 10.73 12.75 -12.19
N LYS A 122 10.69 12.36 -13.47
CA LYS A 122 10.15 13.23 -14.53
C LYS A 122 8.66 13.51 -14.33
N THR A 123 7.88 12.48 -14.04
CA THR A 123 6.42 12.60 -13.83
C THR A 123 6.07 13.40 -12.57
N ASN A 124 6.89 13.32 -11.52
CA ASN A 124 6.58 13.97 -10.24
C ASN A 124 6.83 15.48 -10.20
N TYR A 125 7.81 16.01 -10.95
CA TYR A 125 8.30 17.37 -10.69
C TYR A 125 7.83 18.45 -11.68
N SER A 126 7.67 18.20 -12.98
CA SER A 126 7.34 19.29 -13.92
C SER A 126 5.83 19.48 -14.10
N ASP A 127 5.12 18.41 -14.45
CA ASP A 127 3.79 18.55 -15.03
C ASP A 127 2.71 18.67 -13.93
N ASN A 128 2.88 17.91 -12.84
CA ASN A 128 1.94 17.93 -11.72
C ASN A 128 2.05 19.22 -10.88
N ILE A 129 3.27 19.77 -10.72
CA ILE A 129 3.47 21.04 -10.01
C ILE A 129 2.84 22.20 -10.78
N ALA A 130 3.07 22.27 -12.10
CA ALA A 130 2.45 23.29 -12.95
C ALA A 130 0.91 23.22 -12.89
N LYS A 131 0.35 22.01 -12.91
CA LYS A 131 -1.10 21.81 -12.84
C LYS A 131 -1.70 22.18 -11.47
N ILE A 132 -0.97 21.92 -10.38
CA ILE A 132 -1.36 22.38 -9.04
C ILE A 132 -1.37 23.91 -8.99
N GLN A 133 -0.34 24.56 -9.53
CA GLN A 133 -0.27 26.04 -9.58
C GLN A 133 -1.42 26.62 -10.39
N GLU A 134 -1.76 26.03 -11.54
CA GLU A 134 -2.90 26.46 -12.35
C GLU A 134 -4.23 26.34 -11.58
N LEU A 135 -4.44 25.24 -10.86
CA LEU A 135 -5.63 25.04 -10.03
C LEU A 135 -5.67 26.02 -8.84
N GLU A 136 -4.53 26.34 -8.24
CA GLU A 136 -4.43 27.36 -7.19
C GLU A 136 -4.82 28.74 -7.69
N THR A 137 -4.37 29.12 -8.88
CA THR A 137 -4.80 30.38 -9.53
C THR A 137 -6.31 30.40 -9.76
N LYS A 138 -6.90 29.32 -10.30
CA LYS A 138 -8.36 29.24 -10.52
C LYS A 138 -9.15 29.31 -9.22
N ILE A 139 -8.67 28.68 -8.14
CA ILE A 139 -9.30 28.77 -6.81
C ILE A 139 -9.25 30.20 -6.28
N LYS A 140 -8.12 30.90 -6.47
CA LYS A 140 -7.98 32.30 -6.08
C LYS A 140 -8.95 33.19 -6.85
N GLU A 141 -9.01 33.06 -8.18
CA GLU A 141 -9.93 33.81 -9.03
C GLU A 141 -11.40 33.57 -8.65
N ASN A 142 -11.79 32.31 -8.38
CA ASN A 142 -13.13 31.99 -7.92
C ASN A 142 -13.43 32.66 -6.56
N THR A 143 -12.46 32.66 -5.63
CA THR A 143 -12.59 33.32 -4.32
C THR A 143 -12.77 34.83 -4.49
N GLU A 144 -12.04 35.46 -5.41
CA GLU A 144 -12.19 36.88 -5.75
C GLU A 144 -13.59 37.17 -6.32
N ARG A 145 -14.12 36.32 -7.22
CA ARG A 145 -15.50 36.44 -7.73
C ARG A 145 -16.54 36.35 -6.62
N VAL A 146 -16.36 35.45 -5.65
CA VAL A 146 -17.24 35.36 -4.46
C VAL A 146 -17.22 36.67 -3.67
N GLN A 147 -16.04 37.28 -3.46
CA GLN A 147 -15.93 38.56 -2.77
C GLN A 147 -16.62 39.70 -3.53
N VAL A 148 -16.51 39.72 -4.87
CA VAL A 148 -17.19 40.73 -5.71
C VAL A 148 -18.70 40.66 -5.55
N ILE A 149 -19.30 39.46 -5.68
CA ILE A 149 -20.76 39.33 -5.55
C ILE A 149 -21.25 39.62 -4.12
N MET A 150 -20.45 39.28 -3.10
CA MET A 150 -20.73 39.65 -1.71
C MET A 150 -20.72 41.17 -1.52
N GLY A 151 -19.76 41.87 -2.12
CA GLY A 151 -19.68 43.32 -2.09
C GLY A 151 -20.84 44.00 -2.82
N LEU A 152 -21.26 43.47 -3.97
CA LEU A 152 -22.42 43.97 -4.71
C LEU A 152 -23.74 43.76 -3.93
N MET A 153 -23.89 42.61 -3.27
CA MET A 153 -25.03 42.32 -2.39
C MET A 153 -25.07 43.29 -1.20
N ALA A 154 -23.92 43.54 -0.55
CA ALA A 154 -23.83 44.46 0.58
C ALA A 154 -24.19 45.92 0.22
N LYS A 155 -23.93 46.33 -1.03
CA LYS A 155 -24.31 47.65 -1.56
C LYS A 155 -25.75 47.71 -2.10
N GLY A 156 -26.49 46.60 -2.07
CA GLY A 156 -27.87 46.53 -2.55
C GLY A 156 -28.02 46.49 -4.08
N TYR A 157 -26.94 46.23 -4.83
CA TYR A 157 -26.96 46.21 -6.30
C TYR A 157 -27.35 44.83 -6.89
N LEU A 158 -27.61 43.83 -6.05
CA LEU A 158 -28.00 42.48 -6.45
C LEU A 158 -29.27 42.05 -5.75
N GLU A 159 -30.17 41.42 -6.49
CA GLU A 159 -31.34 40.77 -5.90
C GLU A 159 -30.93 39.48 -5.15
N PRO A 160 -31.58 39.14 -4.03
CA PRO A 160 -31.24 37.97 -3.23
C PRO A 160 -31.26 36.64 -4.01
N ALA A 161 -32.22 36.49 -4.93
CA ALA A 161 -32.35 35.27 -5.73
C ALA A 161 -31.17 35.08 -6.70
N LEU A 162 -30.74 36.16 -7.36
CA LEU A 162 -29.59 36.15 -8.27
C LEU A 162 -28.28 35.92 -7.50
N PHE A 163 -28.10 36.59 -6.36
CA PHE A 163 -26.94 36.40 -5.48
C PHE A 163 -26.81 34.94 -5.02
N ASN A 164 -27.89 34.34 -4.52
CA ASN A 164 -27.87 32.96 -4.06
C ASN A 164 -27.53 31.98 -5.19
N THR A 165 -28.04 32.23 -6.40
CA THR A 165 -27.74 31.39 -7.58
C THR A 165 -26.26 31.46 -7.94
N GLN A 166 -25.72 32.68 -8.14
CA GLN A 166 -24.31 32.88 -8.49
C GLN A 166 -23.36 32.38 -7.40
N LYS A 167 -23.70 32.60 -6.12
CA LYS A 167 -22.92 32.10 -4.99
C LYS A 167 -22.88 30.58 -4.99
N ASN A 168 -24.01 29.92 -5.22
CA ASN A 168 -24.07 28.46 -5.26
C ASN A 168 -23.26 27.88 -6.42
N GLU A 169 -23.27 28.53 -7.59
CA GLU A 169 -22.44 28.14 -8.74
C GLU A 169 -20.94 28.26 -8.43
N LEU A 170 -20.52 29.41 -7.88
CA LEU A 170 -19.13 29.62 -7.50
C LEU A 170 -18.66 28.64 -6.42
N LEU A 171 -19.51 28.32 -5.44
CA LEU A 171 -19.21 27.31 -4.41
C LEU A 171 -19.07 25.90 -5.00
N LYS A 172 -19.91 25.53 -5.97
CA LYS A 172 -19.78 24.25 -6.68
C LYS A 172 -18.48 24.18 -7.48
N GLU A 173 -18.15 25.23 -8.21
CA GLU A 173 -16.89 25.33 -8.96
C GLU A 173 -15.68 25.23 -8.01
N ALA A 174 -15.70 25.95 -6.88
CA ALA A 174 -14.63 25.88 -5.87
C ALA A 174 -14.47 24.47 -5.29
N ALA A 175 -15.57 23.75 -5.06
CA ALA A 175 -15.54 22.37 -4.58
C ALA A 175 -14.89 21.43 -5.61
N ILE A 176 -15.23 21.56 -6.90
CA ILE A 176 -14.65 20.77 -7.99
C ILE A 176 -13.15 21.05 -8.12
N LEU A 177 -12.74 22.33 -8.14
CA LEU A 177 -11.33 22.72 -8.27
C LEU A 177 -10.49 22.21 -7.09
N LYS A 178 -11.02 22.27 -5.86
CA LYS A 178 -10.37 21.72 -4.68
C LYS A 178 -10.23 20.21 -4.76
N GLU A 179 -11.28 19.50 -5.16
CA GLU A 179 -11.23 18.04 -5.29
C GLU A 179 -10.21 17.60 -6.35
N GLN A 180 -10.14 18.30 -7.49
CA GLN A 180 -9.12 18.05 -8.52
C GLN A 180 -7.70 18.26 -8.00
N LYS A 181 -7.47 19.35 -7.25
CA LYS A 181 -6.16 19.64 -6.63
C LYS A 181 -5.76 18.55 -5.65
N GLU A 182 -6.67 18.14 -4.77
CA GLU A 182 -6.41 17.10 -3.78
C GLU A 182 -6.22 15.73 -4.42
N ALA A 183 -6.93 15.42 -5.52
CA ALA A 183 -6.68 14.20 -6.29
C ALA A 183 -5.25 14.15 -6.88
N ILE A 184 -4.77 15.26 -7.44
CA ILE A 184 -3.40 15.35 -7.97
C ILE A 184 -2.38 15.24 -6.83
N LYS A 185 -2.57 15.93 -5.71
CA LYS A 185 -1.68 15.79 -4.53
C LYS A 185 -1.59 14.35 -4.03
N ARG A 186 -2.74 13.66 -3.87
CA ARG A 186 -2.77 12.25 -3.47
C ARG A 186 -1.98 11.36 -4.45
N ALA A 187 -2.07 11.63 -5.75
CA ALA A 187 -1.31 10.92 -6.76
C ALA A 187 0.20 11.19 -6.67
N ILE A 188 0.60 12.44 -6.37
CA ILE A 188 2.00 12.81 -6.11
C ILE A 188 2.52 12.10 -4.86
N ASP A 189 1.79 12.12 -3.75
CA ASP A 189 2.22 11.51 -2.48
C ASP A 189 2.42 9.99 -2.63
N GLY A 190 1.51 9.31 -3.34
CA GLY A 190 1.68 7.90 -3.70
C GLY A 190 2.93 7.66 -4.56
N SER A 191 3.16 8.53 -5.54
CA SER A 191 4.32 8.44 -6.43
C SER A 191 5.64 8.79 -5.72
N GLN A 192 5.63 9.66 -4.72
CA GLN A 192 6.78 9.95 -3.85
C GLN A 192 7.11 8.75 -2.97
N THR A 193 6.11 8.08 -2.41
CA THR A 193 6.30 6.84 -1.64
C THR A 193 6.99 5.77 -2.51
N ILE A 194 6.48 5.56 -3.72
CA ILE A 194 7.09 4.63 -4.68
C ILE A 194 8.52 5.04 -5.02
N LEU A 195 8.79 6.33 -5.22
CA LEU A 195 10.13 6.85 -5.51
C LEU A 195 11.14 6.51 -4.40
N VAL A 196 10.76 6.72 -3.13
CA VAL A 196 11.60 6.36 -1.97
C VAL A 196 11.90 4.85 -1.94
N GLU A 197 10.89 4.02 -2.20
CA GLU A 197 11.06 2.56 -2.25
C GLU A 197 11.95 2.10 -3.42
N VAL A 198 11.84 2.75 -4.59
CA VAL A 198 12.74 2.51 -5.74
C VAL A 198 14.18 2.91 -5.40
N GLU A 199 14.40 4.06 -4.74
CA GLU A 199 15.73 4.50 -4.32
C GLU A 199 16.34 3.53 -3.28
N LYS A 200 15.54 3.07 -2.31
CA LYS A 200 15.94 2.06 -1.32
C LYS A 200 16.36 0.76 -2.01
N LEU A 201 15.54 0.25 -2.92
CA LEU A 201 15.83 -0.98 -3.66
C LEU A 201 17.05 -0.83 -4.58
N LEU A 202 17.22 0.30 -5.25
CA LEU A 202 18.38 0.57 -6.10
C LEU A 202 19.68 0.63 -5.29
N LYS A 203 19.65 1.29 -4.12
CA LYS A 203 20.80 1.34 -3.19
C LYS A 203 21.17 -0.05 -2.69
N PHE A 204 20.17 -0.85 -2.33
CA PHE A 204 20.36 -2.25 -1.95
C PHE A 204 20.99 -3.06 -3.10
N ALA A 205 20.40 -3.02 -4.29
CA ALA A 205 20.88 -3.77 -5.45
C ALA A 205 22.28 -3.36 -5.91
N THR A 206 22.65 -2.09 -5.76
CA THR A 206 24.01 -1.60 -6.11
C THR A 206 25.06 -2.06 -5.11
N LYS A 207 24.70 -2.21 -3.83
CA LYS A 207 25.59 -2.65 -2.75
C LYS A 207 25.70 -4.16 -2.61
N ALA A 208 24.78 -4.91 -3.20
CA ALA A 208 24.84 -6.36 -3.21
C ALA A 208 26.05 -6.81 -4.05
N GLU A 209 27.21 -6.94 -3.40
CA GLU A 209 28.46 -7.42 -4.03
C GLU A 209 28.37 -8.89 -4.43
N LYS A 210 27.40 -9.63 -3.88
CA LYS A 210 27.14 -11.05 -4.13
C LYS A 210 25.64 -11.32 -4.30
N GLN A 211 25.34 -12.43 -4.97
CA GLN A 211 23.99 -12.98 -5.05
C GLN A 211 23.49 -13.37 -3.66
N ILE A 212 22.18 -13.32 -3.47
CA ILE A 212 21.50 -13.83 -2.29
C ILE A 212 21.34 -15.34 -2.47
N ASP A 213 21.90 -16.14 -1.56
CA ASP A 213 21.90 -17.60 -1.69
C ASP A 213 20.67 -18.26 -1.05
N ALA A 214 20.00 -17.57 -0.11
CA ALA A 214 18.86 -18.10 0.63
C ALA A 214 17.83 -17.02 0.95
N PHE A 215 16.60 -17.44 1.25
CA PHE A 215 15.54 -16.53 1.65
C PHE A 215 15.90 -15.80 2.95
N ASP A 216 15.77 -14.48 2.92
CA ASP A 216 15.96 -13.60 4.05
C ASP A 216 14.64 -12.86 4.33
N SER A 217 14.12 -13.04 5.54
CA SER A 217 12.85 -12.44 5.95
C SER A 217 12.90 -10.93 6.04
N GLU A 218 14.03 -10.34 6.41
CA GLU A 218 14.18 -8.88 6.52
C GLU A 218 14.16 -8.25 5.13
N ILE A 219 14.89 -8.82 4.18
CA ILE A 219 14.90 -8.36 2.78
C ILE A 219 13.49 -8.50 2.17
N PHE A 220 12.82 -9.62 2.45
CA PHE A 220 11.45 -9.84 2.01
C PHE A 220 10.48 -8.80 2.59
N GLU A 221 10.53 -8.57 3.91
CA GLU A 221 9.68 -7.57 4.56
C GLU A 221 9.99 -6.15 4.09
N ASP A 222 11.23 -5.87 3.73
CA ASP A 222 11.66 -4.57 3.25
C ASP A 222 11.10 -4.23 1.87
N PHE A 223 11.08 -5.18 0.93
CA PHE A 223 10.76 -4.90 -0.47
C PHE A 223 9.43 -5.46 -0.97
N ILE A 224 8.86 -6.45 -0.29
CA ILE A 224 7.61 -7.12 -0.73
C ILE A 224 6.40 -6.63 0.06
N GLU A 225 5.40 -6.16 -0.68
CA GLU A 225 4.09 -5.80 -0.16
C GLU A 225 3.20 -7.06 -0.05
N GLU A 226 3.09 -7.81 -1.14
CA GLU A 226 2.16 -8.94 -1.27
C GLU A 226 2.70 -10.01 -2.26
N ILE A 227 2.27 -11.26 -2.08
CA ILE A 227 2.47 -12.36 -3.02
C ILE A 227 1.11 -12.73 -3.61
N ILE A 228 1.03 -12.82 -4.93
CA ILE A 228 -0.16 -13.23 -5.66
C ILE A 228 0.09 -14.63 -6.26
N VAL A 229 -0.72 -15.62 -5.91
CA VAL A 229 -0.62 -16.97 -6.47
C VAL A 229 -1.55 -17.06 -7.67
N PHE A 230 -0.97 -17.17 -8.86
CA PHE A 230 -1.70 -17.32 -10.12
C PHE A 230 -2.03 -18.78 -10.43
N SER A 231 -1.14 -19.69 -10.05
CA SER A 231 -1.34 -21.14 -10.15
C SER A 231 -0.43 -21.86 -9.15
N GLN A 232 -0.46 -23.21 -9.13
CA GLN A 232 0.51 -24.00 -8.35
C GLN A 232 1.93 -23.96 -8.91
N GLU A 233 2.16 -23.28 -10.04
CA GLU A 233 3.44 -23.22 -10.74
C GLU A 233 3.89 -21.78 -11.00
N GLU A 234 3.08 -20.78 -10.66
CA GLU A 234 3.38 -19.37 -10.93
C GLU A 234 2.88 -18.47 -9.80
N ILE A 235 3.79 -17.63 -9.30
CA ILE A 235 3.50 -16.60 -8.31
C ILE A 235 3.99 -15.23 -8.79
N GLY A 236 3.35 -14.17 -8.29
CA GLY A 236 3.76 -12.78 -8.47
C GLY A 236 4.19 -12.16 -7.15
N PHE A 237 5.25 -11.38 -7.18
CA PHE A 237 5.69 -10.53 -6.09
C PHE A 237 5.27 -9.10 -6.39
N LYS A 238 4.32 -8.58 -5.62
CA LYS A 238 3.97 -7.17 -5.59
C LYS A 238 4.96 -6.46 -4.67
N MET A 239 5.81 -5.63 -5.25
CA MET A 239 6.86 -4.92 -4.54
C MET A 239 6.37 -3.54 -4.10
N LYS A 240 6.90 -3.06 -2.97
CA LYS A 240 6.59 -1.71 -2.46
C LYS A 240 7.02 -0.60 -3.42
N CYS A 241 8.00 -0.87 -4.26
CA CYS A 241 8.45 0.02 -5.33
C CYS A 241 7.51 0.02 -6.57
N GLY A 242 6.34 -0.60 -6.48
CA GLY A 242 5.32 -0.60 -7.54
C GLY A 242 5.52 -1.66 -8.63
N LEU A 243 6.63 -2.40 -8.62
CA LEU A 243 6.87 -3.50 -9.55
C LEU A 243 6.03 -4.74 -9.20
N ASN A 244 5.54 -5.42 -10.23
CA ASN A 244 4.89 -6.73 -10.11
C ASN A 244 5.67 -7.74 -10.95
N LEU A 245 6.41 -8.63 -10.29
CA LEU A 245 7.30 -9.56 -10.96
C LEU A 245 6.82 -10.99 -10.78
N ARG A 246 6.74 -11.75 -11.87
CA ARG A 246 6.28 -13.13 -11.84
C ARG A 246 7.43 -14.10 -11.88
N GLU A 247 7.29 -15.18 -11.13
CA GLU A 247 8.23 -16.29 -11.11
C GLU A 247 7.50 -17.62 -11.19
N ARG A 248 8.17 -18.58 -11.85
CA ARG A 248 7.72 -19.96 -11.85
C ARG A 248 8.23 -20.66 -10.59
N LEU A 249 7.37 -21.47 -9.98
CA LEU A 249 7.74 -22.33 -8.86
C LEU A 249 8.47 -23.57 -9.40
N MET A 250 9.68 -23.82 -8.91
CA MET A 250 10.47 -25.01 -9.27
C MET A 250 10.01 -26.18 -8.40
N ARG A 251 9.53 -27.25 -9.03
CA ARG A 251 9.10 -28.48 -8.35
C ARG A 251 10.24 -29.46 -8.15
#